data_AF-A0A6M3LA12-F1
#
_entry.id   AF-A0A6M3LA12-F1
#
_cell.length_a   1.000
_cell.length_b   1.000
_cell.length_c   1.000
_cell.angle_alpha   90.00
_cell.angle_beta   90.00
_cell.angle_gamma   90.00
#
_symmetry.space_group_name_H-M   'P 1'
#
loop_
_entity.id
_entity.type
_entity.pdbx_description
1 polymer ?
#
loop_
_entity_poly.entity_id
_entity_poly.type
_entity_poly.pdbx_seq_one_letter_code
_entity_poly.pdbx_strand_id
1 'polypeptide(L)'
;MTIGYGRNLDDVGISEYEAIVMLRNDIHSSMMSLKSIFPNWEMLPETTRMALIDMMYNLGKTRFLGFKRMIAAITAGDLLAASLEALHSKWASQVGDRAVRDAELLKGGSNG
;
A
#
# COMPACT_ATOMS: atom_id res chain seq x y z
N MET A 1 -0.82 13.68 -41.08
CA MET A 1 -0.47 14.95 -40.41
C MET A 1 -1.04 14.89 -39.00
N THR A 2 -0.15 14.81 -38.02
CA THR A 2 -0.43 14.59 -36.60
C THR A 2 -1.07 15.83 -36.01
N ILE A 3 -2.28 15.73 -35.48
CA ILE A 3 -2.79 16.72 -34.54
C ILE A 3 -2.59 16.10 -33.16
N GLY A 4 -1.41 16.38 -32.61
CA GLY A 4 -1.05 16.02 -31.26
C GLY A 4 -1.94 16.81 -30.31
N TYR A 5 -2.77 16.11 -29.55
CA TYR A 5 -3.40 16.68 -28.37
C TYR A 5 -2.30 16.94 -27.34
N GLY A 6 -1.83 18.20 -27.32
CA GLY A 6 -1.06 18.73 -26.22
C GLY A 6 -1.92 18.70 -24.96
N ARG A 7 -1.79 17.61 -24.18
CA ARG A 7 -2.12 17.62 -22.76
C ARG A 7 -1.04 18.42 -22.06
N ASN A 8 -1.27 19.71 -21.88
CA ASN A 8 -0.56 20.48 -20.87
C ASN A 8 -0.96 19.91 -19.50
N LEU A 9 0.01 19.31 -18.82
CA LEU A 9 -0.16 18.57 -17.56
C LEU A 9 -0.10 19.45 -16.31
N ASP A 10 -0.15 20.78 -16.45
CA ASP A 10 0.20 21.67 -15.33
C ASP A 10 -0.95 22.44 -14.67
N ASP A 11 -2.20 22.42 -15.14
CA ASP A 11 -3.18 23.36 -14.54
C ASP A 11 -4.68 23.00 -14.56
N VAL A 12 -5.04 21.74 -14.80
CA VAL A 12 -6.43 21.29 -14.61
C VAL A 12 -6.41 20.03 -13.77
N GLY A 13 -6.59 20.22 -12.47
CA GLY A 13 -6.76 19.13 -11.51
C GLY A 13 -7.85 18.16 -11.99
N ILE A 14 -7.54 16.87 -11.86
CA ILE A 14 -8.44 15.75 -12.10
C ILE A 14 -9.78 16.07 -11.41
N SER A 15 -10.91 15.97 -12.14
CA SER A 15 -12.21 16.23 -11.52
C SER A 15 -12.44 15.29 -10.34
N GLU A 16 -13.19 15.69 -9.32
CA GLU A 16 -13.45 14.85 -8.14
C GLU A 16 -13.99 13.46 -8.55
N TYR A 17 -14.82 13.41 -9.60
CA TYR A 17 -15.31 12.15 -10.16
C TYR A 17 -14.20 11.29 -10.78
N GLU A 18 -13.33 11.88 -11.60
CA GLU A 18 -12.19 11.16 -12.17
C GLU A 18 -11.19 10.75 -11.08
N ALA A 19 -11.02 11.57 -10.04
CA ALA A 19 -10.18 11.25 -8.89
C ALA A 19 -10.77 10.07 -8.09
N ILE A 20 -12.09 10.01 -7.90
CA ILE A 20 -12.77 8.86 -7.27
C ILE A 20 -12.66 7.60 -8.12
N VAL A 21 -12.81 7.71 -9.45
CA VAL A 21 -12.68 6.57 -10.36
C VAL A 21 -11.23 6.06 -10.40
N MET A 22 -10.24 6.95 -10.46
CA MET A 22 -8.82 6.61 -10.36
C MET A 22 -8.52 5.98 -9.00
N LEU A 23 -9.00 6.55 -7.90
CA LEU A 23 -8.84 6.00 -6.55
C LEU A 23 -9.41 4.59 -6.42
N ARG A 24 -10.61 4.33 -6.97
CA ARG A 24 -11.22 2.99 -6.98
C ARG A 24 -10.41 1.99 -7.80
N ASN A 25 -9.93 2.40 -8.97
CA ASN A 25 -9.11 1.55 -9.82
C ASN A 25 -7.75 1.25 -9.18
N ASP A 26 -7.14 2.23 -8.51
CA ASP A 26 -5.86 2.09 -7.82
C ASP A 26 -5.97 1.18 -6.61
N ILE A 27 -7.02 1.30 -5.81
CA ILE A 27 -7.30 0.39 -4.68
C ILE A 27 -7.53 -1.02 -5.19
N HIS A 28 -8.32 -1.19 -6.26
CA HIS A 28 -8.57 -2.52 -6.84
C HIS A 28 -7.29 -3.16 -7.39
N SER A 29 -6.48 -2.40 -8.12
CA SER A 29 -5.17 -2.84 -8.65
C SER A 29 -4.18 -3.17 -7.53
N SER A 30 -4.20 -2.39 -6.45
CA SER A 30 -3.40 -2.63 -5.24
C SER A 30 -3.82 -3.93 -4.57
N MET A 31 -5.12 -4.15 -4.37
CA MET A 31 -5.64 -5.37 -3.79
C MET A 31 -5.30 -6.60 -4.64
N MET A 32 -5.46 -6.53 -5.96
CA MET A 32 -5.10 -7.63 -6.86
C MET A 32 -3.59 -7.93 -6.83
N SER A 33 -2.76 -6.88 -6.79
CA SER A 33 -1.31 -7.04 -6.64
C SER A 33 -0.94 -7.67 -5.30
N LEU A 34 -1.57 -7.27 -4.21
CA LEU A 34 -1.37 -7.84 -2.87
C LEU A 34 -1.78 -9.32 -2.82
N LYS A 35 -2.94 -9.68 -3.40
CA LYS A 35 -3.36 -11.09 -3.53
C LYS A 35 -2.37 -11.95 -4.32
N SER A 36 -1.70 -11.35 -5.32
CA SER A 36 -0.65 -12.04 -6.08
C SER A 36 0.66 -12.17 -5.30
N ILE A 37 0.96 -11.26 -4.36
CA ILE A 37 2.18 -11.28 -3.56
C ILE A 37 2.03 -12.22 -2.35
N PHE A 38 0.84 -12.28 -1.77
CA PHE A 38 0.55 -13.04 -0.54
C PHE A 38 -0.40 -14.21 -0.85
N PRO A 39 0.12 -15.45 -0.97
CA PRO A 39 -0.72 -16.62 -1.25
C PRO A 39 -1.78 -16.88 -0.16
N ASN A 40 -1.48 -16.50 1.08
CA ASN A 40 -2.34 -16.61 2.25
C ASN A 40 -3.15 -15.34 2.54
N TRP A 41 -3.36 -14.46 1.54
CA TRP A 41 -4.03 -13.16 1.72
C TRP A 41 -5.35 -13.26 2.50
N GLU A 42 -6.21 -14.22 2.18
CA GLU A 42 -7.51 -14.37 2.85
C GLU A 42 -7.41 -14.87 4.31
N MET A 43 -6.26 -15.40 4.70
CA MET A 43 -5.98 -15.83 6.09
C MET A 43 -5.37 -14.71 6.93
N LEU A 44 -4.94 -13.61 6.33
CA LEU A 44 -4.38 -12.48 7.06
C LEU A 44 -5.47 -11.76 7.86
N PRO A 45 -5.17 -11.28 9.08
CA PRO A 45 -6.08 -10.44 9.83
C PRO A 45 -6.56 -9.25 9.00
N GLU A 46 -7.79 -8.82 9.23
CA GLU A 46 -8.36 -7.68 8.50
C GLU A 46 -7.53 -6.42 8.67
N THR A 47 -7.06 -6.15 9.88
CA THR A 47 -6.19 -5.01 10.21
C THR A 47 -4.85 -5.09 9.46
N THR A 48 -4.24 -6.28 9.39
CA THR A 48 -3.03 -6.50 8.58
C THR A 48 -3.29 -6.21 7.10
N ARG A 49 -4.42 -6.67 6.56
CA ARG A 49 -4.79 -6.40 5.16
C ARG A 49 -5.00 -4.91 4.90
N MET A 50 -5.64 -4.20 5.83
CA MET A 50 -5.81 -2.74 5.74
C MET A 50 -4.47 -2.02 5.69
N ALA A 51 -3.54 -2.37 6.59
CA ALA A 51 -2.20 -1.78 6.60
C ALA A 51 -1.46 -2.01 5.27
N LEU A 52 -1.54 -3.22 4.72
CA LEU A 52 -0.90 -3.55 3.44
C LEU A 52 -1.49 -2.76 2.27
N ILE A 53 -2.79 -2.48 2.30
CA ILE A 53 -3.45 -1.63 1.30
C ILE A 53 -3.01 -0.18 1.45
N ASP A 54 -2.98 0.40 2.66
CA ASP A 54 -2.53 1.80 2.86
C ASP A 54 -1.07 1.97 2.45
N MET A 55 -0.21 1.03 2.85
CA MET A 55 1.20 1.00 2.45
C MET A 55 1.35 0.91 0.93
N MET A 56 0.63 0.00 0.27
CA MET A 56 0.67 -0.15 -1.19
C MET A 56 0.19 1.10 -1.92
N TYR A 57 -0.86 1.75 -1.41
CA TYR A 57 -1.40 2.99 -1.96
C TYR A 57 -0.41 4.15 -1.83
N ASN A 58 0.20 4.31 -0.65
CA ASN A 58 1.15 5.37 -0.36
C ASN A 58 2.48 5.20 -1.12
N LEU A 59 2.98 3.97 -1.21
CA LEU A 59 4.28 3.66 -1.83
C LEU A 59 4.20 3.43 -3.35
N GLY A 60 3.08 2.89 -3.82
CA GLY A 60 2.98 2.23 -5.12
C GLY A 60 3.68 0.86 -5.15
N LYS A 61 3.25 0.02 -6.09
CA LYS A 61 3.71 -1.38 -6.25
C LYS A 61 5.23 -1.55 -6.29
N THR A 62 5.92 -0.73 -7.08
CA THR A 62 7.38 -0.86 -7.27
C THR A 62 8.15 -0.67 -5.98
N ARG A 63 7.78 0.33 -5.17
CA ARG A 63 8.45 0.58 -3.89
C ARG A 63 8.02 -0.42 -2.82
N PHE A 64 6.76 -0.82 -2.82
CA PHE A 64 6.24 -1.85 -1.92
C PHE A 64 6.99 -3.19 -2.07
N LEU A 65 7.28 -3.62 -3.31
CA LEU A 65 8.06 -4.84 -3.57
C LEU A 65 9.51 -4.77 -3.06
N GLY A 66 10.01 -3.58 -2.71
CA GLY A 66 11.29 -3.40 -2.04
C GLY A 66 11.30 -3.90 -0.59
N PHE A 67 10.14 -4.04 0.05
CA PHE A 67 10.00 -4.52 1.44
C PHE A 67 10.11 -6.04 1.54
N LYS A 68 11.16 -6.61 0.94
CA LYS A 68 11.35 -8.07 0.81
C LYS A 68 11.28 -8.81 2.16
N ARG A 69 11.86 -8.23 3.22
CA ARG A 69 11.86 -8.80 4.57
C ARG A 69 10.48 -8.80 5.20
N MET A 70 9.74 -7.69 5.08
CA MET A 70 8.36 -7.59 5.53
C MET A 70 7.46 -8.59 4.79
N ILE A 71 7.58 -8.66 3.46
CA ILE A 71 6.78 -9.59 2.64
C ILE A 71 7.05 -11.05 3.05
N ALA A 72 8.32 -11.41 3.25
CA ALA A 72 8.71 -12.73 3.72
C ALA A 72 8.15 -13.04 5.12
N ALA A 73 8.22 -12.09 6.06
CA ALA A 73 7.67 -12.24 7.40
C ALA A 73 6.16 -12.47 7.39
N ILE A 74 5.39 -11.69 6.62
CA ILE A 74 3.94 -11.87 6.46
C ILE A 74 3.62 -13.24 5.86
N THR A 75 4.39 -13.67 4.86
CA THR A 75 4.20 -14.98 4.21
C THR A 75 4.48 -16.13 5.19
N ALA A 76 5.42 -15.94 6.11
CA ALA A 76 5.71 -16.87 7.20
C ALA A 76 4.71 -16.79 8.37
N GLY A 77 3.76 -15.84 8.35
CA GLY A 77 2.83 -15.59 9.45
C GLY A 77 3.42 -14.80 10.61
N ASP A 78 4.65 -14.30 10.50
CA ASP A 78 5.32 -13.50 11.51
C ASP A 78 4.97 -12.01 11.34
N LEU A 79 3.77 -11.67 11.81
CA LEU A 79 3.23 -10.30 11.75
C LEU A 79 4.01 -9.31 12.62
N LEU A 80 4.62 -9.79 13.71
CA LEU A 80 5.45 -8.96 14.57
C LEU A 80 6.72 -8.53 13.83
N ALA A 81 7.45 -9.49 13.23
CA ALA A 81 8.61 -9.16 12.42
C ALA A 81 8.23 -8.25 11.24
N ALA A 82 7.09 -8.48 10.58
CA ALA A 82 6.61 -7.61 9.52
C ALA A 82 6.47 -6.14 9.97
N SER A 83 5.88 -5.91 11.16
CA SER A 83 5.73 -4.56 11.71
C SER A 83 7.07 -3.86 11.98
N LEU A 84 8.06 -4.60 12.50
CA LEU A 84 9.39 -4.06 12.77
C LEU A 84 10.13 -3.71 11.48
N GLU A 85 10.05 -4.58 10.47
CA GLU A 85 10.62 -4.33 9.14
C GLU A 85 9.99 -3.11 8.46
N ALA A 86 8.67 -2.90 8.64
CA ALA A 86 7.99 -1.71 8.14
C ALA A 86 8.52 -0.43 8.83
N LEU A 87 8.68 -0.45 10.15
CA LEU A 87 9.19 0.68 10.94
C LEU A 87 10.67 0.99 10.70
N HIS A 88 11.48 -0.02 10.41
CA HIS A 88 12.91 0.14 10.13
C HIS A 88 13.20 0.59 8.69
N SER A 89 12.16 0.84 7.89
CA SER A 89 12.30 1.26 6.50
C SER A 89 12.51 2.77 6.36
N LYS A 90 13.10 3.19 5.24
CA LYS A 90 13.18 4.62 4.86
C LYS A 90 11.79 5.25 4.70
N TRP A 91 10.78 4.46 4.36
CA TRP A 91 9.41 4.96 4.26
C TRP A 91 8.88 5.43 5.62
N ALA A 92 9.20 4.71 6.70
CA ALA A 92 8.74 5.09 8.03
C ALA A 92 9.24 6.48 8.45
N SER A 93 10.49 6.82 8.12
CA SER A 93 11.00 8.17 8.37
C SER A 93 10.41 9.26 7.45
N GLN A 94 9.84 8.88 6.31
CA GLN A 94 9.20 9.82 5.38
C GLN A 94 7.75 10.15 5.78
N VAL A 95 7.02 9.18 6.32
CA VAL A 95 5.58 9.34 6.62
C VAL A 95 5.29 9.50 8.11
N GLY A 96 6.30 9.31 8.98
CA GLY A 96 6.23 9.55 10.42
C GLY A 96 5.18 8.69 11.10
N ASP A 97 4.27 9.33 11.86
CA ASP A 97 3.25 8.68 12.68
C ASP A 97 2.34 7.72 11.91
N ARG A 98 2.18 7.90 10.59
CA ARG A 98 1.42 6.97 9.76
C ARG A 98 2.05 5.57 9.78
N ALA A 99 3.38 5.49 9.67
CA ALA A 99 4.07 4.21 9.68
C ALA A 99 3.92 3.48 11.01
N VAL A 100 3.82 4.23 12.12
CA VAL A 100 3.55 3.66 13.44
C VAL A 100 2.15 3.02 13.47
N ARG A 101 1.13 3.73 12.99
CA ARG A 101 -0.24 3.18 12.92
C ARG A 101 -0.32 1.94 12.02
N ASP A 102 0.29 1.99 10.84
CA ASP A 102 0.29 0.85 9.92
C ASP A 102 1.04 -0.35 10.51
N ALA A 103 2.13 -0.12 11.23
CA ALA A 103 2.86 -1.18 11.93
C ALA A 103 2.05 -1.81 13.08
N GLU A 104 1.25 -1.02 13.81
CA GLU A 104 0.31 -1.56 14.79
C GLU A 104 -0.77 -2.44 14.13
N LEU A 105 -1.32 -1.97 13.01
CA LEU A 105 -2.31 -2.74 12.25
C LEU A 105 -1.70 -4.02 11.65
N LEU A 106 -0.43 -3.98 11.20
CA LEU A 106 0.28 -5.16 10.70
C LEU A 106 0.34 -6.28 11.74
N LYS A 107 0.54 -5.95 13.02
CA LYS A 107 0.56 -6.91 14.13
C LYS A 107 -0.78 -7.63 14.36
N GLY A 108 -1.85 -7.24 13.67
CA GLY A 108 -3.18 -7.77 13.91
C GLY A 108 -3.87 -7.10 15.10
N GLY A 109 -3.35 -5.96 15.59
CA GLY A 109 -3.92 -5.24 16.72
C GLY A 109 -5.37 -4.87 16.45
N SER A 110 -6.26 -5.28 17.34
CA SER A 110 -7.67 -4.87 17.31
C SER A 110 -7.72 -3.36 17.54
N ASN A 111 -8.33 -2.61 16.63
CA ASN A 111 -8.72 -1.22 16.90
C ASN A 111 -9.66 -1.27 18.11
N GLY A 112 -9.13 -0.96 19.31
CA GLY A 112 -9.90 -0.73 20.53
C GLY A 112 -10.51 0.66 20.53
#